data_AF-A0A662AZY0-F1
#
_entry.id   AF-A0A662AZY0-F1
#
_cell.length_a   1.000
_cell.length_b   1.000
_cell.length_c   1.000
_cell.angle_alpha   90.00
_cell.angle_beta   90.00
_cell.angle_gamma   90.00
#
_symmetry.space_group_name_H-M   'P 1'
#
loop_
_entity.id
_entity.type
_entity.pdbx_description
1 polymer ?
#
loop_
_entity_poly.entity_id
_entity_poly.type
_entity_poly.pdbx_seq_one_letter_code
_entity_poly.pdbx_strand_id
1 'polypeptide(L)'
;MLYLIQTSREGLDYEIFRKIALQNHFSMNDWSGLLHISERTLQRYRKEKRKFNQAQSERILEIVLLMNHGLEVFGGADKFNSWLISENLALGRIKPKQLLDSSFGIGIIKDELTRIEHGILA
;
A
#
# COMPACT_ATOMS: atom_id res chain seq x y z
N MET A 1 -6.53 15.59 -4.71
CA MET A 1 -6.92 14.48 -5.62
C MET A 1 -6.36 14.64 -7.03
N LEU A 2 -6.62 15.75 -7.74
CA LEU A 2 -6.19 15.95 -9.14
C LEU A 2 -4.69 15.78 -9.37
N TYR A 3 -3.86 16.25 -8.43
CA TYR A 3 -2.41 16.08 -8.49
C TYR A 3 -1.99 14.60 -8.55
N LEU A 4 -2.58 13.74 -7.71
CA LEU A 4 -2.23 12.31 -7.68
C LEU A 4 -2.61 11.59 -8.97
N ILE A 5 -3.75 11.96 -9.57
CA ILE A 5 -4.19 11.44 -10.87
C ILE A 5 -3.19 11.85 -11.96
N GLN A 6 -2.69 13.08 -11.92
CA GLN A 6 -1.70 13.54 -12.88
C GLN A 6 -0.36 12.82 -12.70
N THR A 7 0.11 12.70 -11.45
CA THR A 7 1.33 11.93 -11.12
C THR A 7 1.22 10.48 -11.58
N SER A 8 0.05 9.86 -11.42
CA SER A 8 -0.13 8.48 -11.85
C SER A 8 -0.07 8.35 -13.37
N ARG A 9 -0.71 9.26 -14.12
CA ARG A 9 -0.67 9.31 -15.59
C ARG A 9 0.74 9.54 -16.15
N GLU A 10 1.52 10.41 -15.50
CA GLU A 10 2.92 10.69 -15.87
C GLU A 10 3.87 9.53 -15.54
N GLY A 11 3.45 8.62 -14.67
CA GLY A 11 4.24 7.51 -14.16
C GLY A 11 5.16 7.93 -13.02
N LEU A 12 5.21 7.10 -11.98
CA LEU A 12 6.06 7.32 -10.81
C LEU A 12 7.49 6.88 -11.11
N ASP A 13 8.48 7.73 -10.82
CA ASP A 13 9.89 7.36 -10.94
C ASP A 13 10.27 6.27 -9.94
N TYR A 14 11.11 5.33 -10.37
CA TYR A 14 11.59 4.27 -9.48
C TYR A 14 12.28 4.80 -8.22
N GLU A 15 13.02 5.90 -8.29
CA GLU A 15 13.67 6.48 -7.10
C GLU A 15 12.66 7.07 -6.10
N ILE A 16 11.52 7.58 -6.57
CA ILE A 16 10.45 8.04 -5.68
C ILE A 16 9.80 6.83 -5.01
N PHE A 17 9.44 5.82 -5.80
CA PHE A 17 8.96 4.54 -5.28
C PHE A 17 9.92 3.93 -4.26
N ARG A 18 11.24 3.95 -4.52
CA ARG A 18 12.23 3.38 -3.61
C ARG A 18 12.23 4.08 -2.24
N LYS A 19 12.10 5.40 -2.21
CA LYS A 19 11.97 6.16 -0.95
C LYS A 19 10.71 5.77 -0.20
N ILE A 20 9.59 5.68 -0.90
CA ILE A 20 8.32 5.21 -0.35
C ILE A 20 8.48 3.79 0.23
N ALA A 21 9.03 2.87 -0.54
CA ALA A 21 9.20 1.49 -0.13
C ALA A 21 10.08 1.36 1.12
N LEU A 22 11.12 2.19 1.26
CA LEU A 22 12.01 2.20 2.44
C LEU A 22 11.36 2.79 3.69
N GLN A 23 10.31 3.60 3.55
CA GLN A 23 9.58 4.19 4.68
C GLN A 23 8.44 3.30 5.19
N ASN A 24 8.16 2.20 4.48
CA ASN A 24 7.07 1.27 4.80
C ASN A 24 7.63 -0.10 5.21
N HIS A 25 6.81 -0.92 5.86
CA HIS A 25 7.20 -2.24 6.39
C HIS A 25 7.13 -3.36 5.33
N PHE A 26 7.15 -2.99 4.05
CA PHE A 26 7.08 -3.91 2.92
C PHE A 26 8.45 -4.08 2.28
N SER A 27 8.85 -5.35 2.15
CA SER A 27 10.03 -5.72 1.39
C SER A 27 9.84 -5.46 -0.11
N MET A 28 10.93 -5.46 -0.88
CA MET A 28 10.83 -5.37 -2.34
C MET A 28 10.08 -6.57 -2.95
N ASN A 29 10.11 -7.74 -2.29
CA ASN A 29 9.31 -8.89 -2.68
C ASN A 29 7.81 -8.62 -2.47
N ASP A 30 7.43 -8.11 -1.29
CA ASP A 30 6.05 -7.69 -1.01
C ASP A 30 5.55 -6.72 -2.10
N TRP A 31 6.33 -5.67 -2.39
CA TRP A 31 6.00 -4.71 -3.43
C TRP A 31 5.85 -5.33 -4.82
N SER A 32 6.67 -6.32 -5.17
CA SER A 32 6.51 -7.01 -6.46
C SER A 32 5.15 -7.70 -6.56
N GLY A 33 4.70 -8.36 -5.49
CA GLY A 33 3.37 -8.96 -5.39
C GLY A 33 2.25 -7.92 -5.46
N LEU A 34 2.36 -6.84 -4.67
CA LEU A 34 1.39 -5.75 -4.62
C LEU A 34 1.22 -5.02 -5.96
N LEU A 35 2.28 -4.99 -6.78
CA LEU A 35 2.29 -4.37 -8.10
C LEU A 35 2.05 -5.36 -9.24
N HIS A 36 1.78 -6.63 -8.92
CA HIS A 36 1.58 -7.73 -9.86
C HIS A 36 2.68 -7.84 -10.92
N ILE A 37 3.92 -7.67 -10.49
CA ILE A 37 5.11 -7.85 -11.33
C ILE A 37 6.10 -8.78 -10.65
N SER A 38 6.96 -9.42 -11.44
CA SER A 38 8.04 -10.22 -10.87
C SER A 38 9.09 -9.33 -10.21
N GLU A 39 9.79 -9.86 -9.19
CA GLU A 39 10.97 -9.22 -8.61
C GLU A 39 12.00 -8.85 -9.67
N ARG A 40 12.18 -9.69 -10.70
CA ARG A 40 13.05 -9.42 -11.85
C ARG A 40 12.64 -8.16 -12.61
N THR A 41 11.34 -7.93 -12.77
CA THR A 41 10.82 -6.72 -13.41
C THR A 41 11.10 -5.48 -12.56
N LEU A 42 10.88 -5.58 -11.24
CA LEU A 42 11.16 -4.50 -10.31
C LEU A 42 12.67 -4.15 -10.26
N GLN A 43 13.53 -5.17 -10.28
CA GLN A 43 14.99 -4.98 -10.38
C GLN A 43 15.41 -4.34 -11.71
N ARG A 44 14.75 -4.70 -12.83
CA ARG A 44 14.98 -4.07 -14.13
C ARG A 44 14.59 -2.60 -14.10
N TYR A 45 13.45 -2.25 -13.50
CA TYR A 45 13.03 -0.84 -13.36
C TYR A 45 14.06 -0.03 -12.58
N ARG A 46 14.62 -0.60 -11.52
CA ARG A 46 15.75 0.00 -10.79
C ARG A 46 16.95 0.27 -11.70
N LYS A 47 17.42 -0.76 -12.41
CA LYS A 47 18.64 -0.68 -13.23
C LYS A 47 18.50 0.33 -14.37
N GLU A 48 17.34 0.35 -15.01
CA GLU A 48 17.05 1.20 -16.18
C GLU A 48 16.50 2.58 -15.78
N LYS A 49 16.37 2.87 -14.47
CA LYS A 49 15.73 4.11 -13.95
C LYS A 49 14.37 4.37 -14.60
N ARG A 50 13.58 3.30 -14.81
CA ARG A 50 12.27 3.41 -15.45
C ARG A 50 11.24 4.02 -14.51
N LYS A 51 10.24 4.64 -15.12
CA LYS A 51 8.98 4.93 -14.47
C LYS A 51 8.08 3.70 -14.43
N PHE A 52 7.27 3.61 -13.39
CA PHE A 52 6.12 2.72 -13.34
C PHE A 52 5.07 3.20 -14.34
N ASN A 53 4.30 2.27 -14.92
CA ASN A 53 3.16 2.65 -15.76
C ASN A 53 2.03 3.26 -14.91
N GLN A 54 0.98 3.75 -15.56
CA GLN A 54 -0.12 4.39 -14.85
C GLN A 54 -0.75 3.49 -13.78
N ALA A 55 -1.15 2.26 -14.13
CA ALA A 55 -1.81 1.34 -13.20
C ALA A 55 -0.92 1.00 -11.98
N GLN A 56 0.37 0.77 -12.20
CA GLN A 56 1.33 0.54 -11.12
C GLN A 56 1.50 1.79 -10.26
N SER A 57 1.57 2.97 -10.87
CA SER A 57 1.71 4.24 -10.15
C SER A 57 0.48 4.53 -9.31
N GLU A 58 -0.72 4.32 -9.84
CA GLU A 58 -1.99 4.42 -9.09
C GLU A 58 -1.98 3.49 -7.89
N ARG A 59 -1.58 2.23 -8.10
CA ARG A 59 -1.50 1.24 -7.01
C ARG A 59 -0.51 1.63 -5.91
N ILE A 60 0.68 2.13 -6.28
CA ILE A 60 1.67 2.61 -5.31
C ILE A 60 1.07 3.75 -4.47
N LEU A 61 0.45 4.73 -5.14
CA LEU A 61 -0.15 5.88 -4.47
C LEU A 61 -1.31 5.47 -3.55
N GLU A 62 -2.16 4.54 -4.00
CA GLU A 62 -3.28 4.01 -3.21
C GLU A 62 -2.78 3.32 -1.93
N ILE A 63 -1.76 2.46 -2.04
CA ILE A 63 -1.15 1.80 -0.88
C ILE A 63 -0.55 2.84 0.08
N VAL A 64 0.16 3.84 -0.44
CA VAL A 64 0.75 4.91 0.41
C VAL A 64 -0.31 5.68 1.18
N LEU A 65 -1.41 6.06 0.52
CA LEU A 65 -2.52 6.75 1.18
C LEU A 65 -3.13 5.88 2.29
N LEU A 66 -3.30 4.59 2.02
CA LEU A 66 -3.81 3.64 3.02
C LEU A 66 -2.86 3.50 4.22
N MET A 67 -1.55 3.40 3.97
CA MET A 67 -0.57 3.30 5.05
C MET A 67 -0.57 4.56 5.92
N ASN A 68 -0.62 5.75 5.30
CA ASN A 68 -0.70 7.01 6.04
C ASN A 68 -1.98 7.10 6.89
N HIS A 69 -3.13 6.74 6.31
CA HIS A 69 -4.39 6.69 7.05
C HIS A 69 -4.31 5.73 8.24
N GLY A 70 -3.72 4.55 8.05
CA GLY A 70 -3.50 3.60 9.15
C GLY A 70 -2.59 4.15 10.25
N LEU A 71 -1.52 4.86 9.90
CA LEU A 71 -0.65 5.51 10.88
C LEU A 71 -1.39 6.57 11.70
N GLU A 72 -2.27 7.34 11.07
CA GLU A 72 -3.12 8.34 11.73
C GLU A 72 -4.11 7.67 12.70
N VAL A 73 -4.86 6.67 12.23
CA VAL A 73 -5.87 5.95 13.03
C VAL A 73 -5.26 5.28 14.26
N PHE A 74 -4.09 4.66 14.11
CA PHE A 74 -3.43 3.95 15.22
C PHE A 74 -2.47 4.82 16.04
N GLY A 75 -2.21 6.06 15.61
CA GLY A 75 -1.30 6.99 16.29
C GLY A 75 0.17 6.55 16.30
N GLY A 76 0.58 5.69 15.36
CA GLY A 76 1.96 5.22 15.27
C GLY A 76 2.15 3.92 14.48
N ALA A 77 3.37 3.74 13.98
CA ALA A 77 3.73 2.61 13.13
C ALA A 77 3.63 1.26 13.85
N ASP A 78 4.08 1.15 15.09
CA ASP A 78 4.12 -0.13 15.81
C ASP A 78 2.73 -0.76 15.91
N LYS A 79 1.74 0.02 16.39
CA LYS A 79 0.35 -0.45 16.54
C LYS A 79 -0.27 -0.80 15.18
N PHE A 80 -0.09 0.07 14.18
CA PHE A 80 -0.63 -0.17 12.86
C PHE A 80 -0.03 -1.43 12.20
N ASN A 81 1.29 -1.61 12.31
CA ASN A 81 1.97 -2.79 11.78
C ASN A 81 1.51 -4.06 12.46
N SER A 82 1.40 -4.06 13.79
CA SER A 82 0.85 -5.20 14.54
C SER A 82 -0.54 -5.55 14.04
N TRP A 83 -1.39 -4.55 13.79
CA TRP A 83 -2.72 -4.77 13.24
C TRP A 83 -2.68 -5.35 11.82
N LEU A 84 -1.82 -4.85 10.93
CA LEU A 84 -1.68 -5.33 9.54
C LEU A 84 -1.33 -6.83 9.44
N ILE A 85 -0.58 -7.37 10.41
CA ILE A 85 -0.10 -8.76 10.42
C ILE A 85 -0.89 -9.69 11.34
N SER A 86 -1.84 -9.14 12.11
CA SER A 86 -2.73 -9.91 12.98
C SER A 86 -3.99 -10.31 12.24
N GLU A 87 -4.58 -11.46 12.57
CA GLU A 87 -5.88 -11.82 12.05
C GLU A 87 -6.92 -10.82 12.54
N ASN A 88 -7.71 -10.26 11.62
CA ASN A 88 -8.79 -9.35 11.97
C ASN A 88 -10.13 -10.07 11.84
N LEU A 89 -10.91 -10.12 12.93
CA LEU A 89 -12.21 -10.79 12.98
C LEU A 89 -13.23 -10.16 12.00
N ALA A 90 -13.27 -8.84 11.92
CA ALA A 90 -14.14 -8.07 11.02
C ALA A 90 -13.82 -8.33 9.54
N LEU A 91 -12.58 -8.74 9.26
CA LEU A 91 -12.12 -9.11 7.92
C LEU A 91 -12.19 -10.63 7.66
N GLY A 92 -12.96 -11.37 8.46
CA GLY A 92 -13.11 -12.82 8.28
C GLY A 92 -11.90 -13.64 8.73
N ARG A 93 -11.18 -13.17 9.75
CA ARG A 93 -9.91 -13.75 10.26
C ARG A 93 -8.77 -13.77 9.24
N ILE A 94 -8.78 -12.79 8.33
CA ILE A 94 -7.71 -12.57 7.38
C ILE A 94 -6.80 -11.46 7.92
N LYS A 95 -5.49 -11.58 7.69
CA LYS A 95 -4.55 -10.50 8.02
C LYS A 95 -4.73 -9.37 7.01
N PRO A 96 -4.93 -8.11 7.43
CA PRO A 96 -5.11 -7.00 6.50
C PRO A 96 -4.05 -6.94 5.39
N LYS A 97 -2.77 -7.23 5.71
CA LYS A 97 -1.68 -7.26 4.72
C LYS A 97 -1.96 -8.18 3.52
N GLN A 98 -2.70 -9.28 3.71
CA GLN A 98 -3.01 -10.25 2.65
C GLN A 98 -4.03 -9.75 1.64
N LEU A 99 -4.74 -8.65 1.94
CA LEU A 99 -5.77 -8.08 1.06
C LEU A 99 -5.23 -6.94 0.19
N LEU A 100 -3.99 -6.48 0.44
CA LEU A 100 -3.40 -5.31 -0.24
C LEU A 100 -3.07 -5.55 -1.72
N ASP A 101 -3.08 -6.81 -2.18
CA ASP A 101 -2.82 -7.18 -3.56
C ASP A 101 -4.00 -6.83 -4.49
N SER A 102 -5.19 -6.54 -3.98
CA SER A 102 -6.37 -6.18 -4.79
C SER A 102 -6.94 -4.82 -4.41
N SER A 103 -7.47 -4.06 -5.38
CA SER A 103 -8.16 -2.79 -5.12
C SER A 103 -9.39 -2.99 -4.23
N PHE A 104 -10.10 -4.12 -4.38
CA PHE A 104 -11.19 -4.50 -3.48
C PHE A 104 -10.70 -4.70 -2.04
N GLY A 105 -9.57 -5.39 -1.87
CA GLY A 105 -9.00 -5.63 -0.55
C GLY A 105 -8.48 -4.35 0.09
N ILE A 106 -7.87 -3.45 -0.68
CA ILE A 106 -7.51 -2.10 -0.21
C ILE A 106 -8.77 -1.32 0.25
N GLY A 107 -9.86 -1.37 -0.51
CA GLY A 107 -11.13 -0.75 -0.13
C GLY A 107 -11.66 -1.31 1.20
N ILE A 108 -11.66 -2.63 1.36
CA ILE A 108 -12.07 -3.30 2.61
C ILE A 108 -11.23 -2.84 3.81
N ILE A 109 -9.90 -2.76 3.66
CA ILE A 109 -9.01 -2.27 4.73
C ILE A 109 -9.32 -0.81 5.05
N LYS A 110 -9.54 0.02 4.03
CA LYS A 110 -9.86 1.44 4.21
C LYS A 110 -11.16 1.64 5.00
N ASP A 111 -12.19 0.86 4.68
CA ASP A 111 -13.48 0.93 5.37
C ASP A 111 -13.34 0.49 6.84
N GLU A 112 -12.55 -0.54 7.09
CA GLU A 112 -12.25 -0.99 8.45
C GLU A 112 -11.43 0.04 9.24
N LEU A 113 -10.43 0.68 8.63
CA LEU A 113 -9.69 1.79 9.27
C LEU A 113 -10.63 2.94 9.66
N THR A 114 -11.56 3.30 8.77
CA THR A 114 -12.57 4.34 9.03
C THR A 114 -13.49 3.96 10.20
N ARG A 115 -13.87 2.68 10.32
CA ARG A 115 -14.65 2.19 11.48
C ARG A 115 -13.88 2.34 12.78
N ILE A 116 -12.60 1.92 12.78
CA ILE A 116 -11.72 2.03 13.94
C ILE A 116 -11.54 3.50 14.35
N GLU A 117 -11.37 4.41 13.40
CA GLU A 117 -11.26 5.86 13.62
C GLU A 117 -12.47 6.41 14.38
N HIS A 118 -13.68 5.96 14.03
CA HIS A 118 -14.92 6.35 14.68
C HIS A 118 -15.23 5.57 15.98
N GLY A 119 -14.30 4.74 16.47
CA GLY A 119 -14.47 3.95 17.69
C GLY A 119 -15.45 2.80 17.54
N ILE A 120 -15.78 2.40 16.31
CA ILE A 120 -16.62 1.24 16.02
C ILE A 120 -15.72 0.01 16.13
N LEU A 121 -15.83 -0.70 17.25
CA LEU A 121 -15.19 -1.99 17.45
C LEU A 121 -16.02 -3.07 16.75
N ALA A 122 -15.37 -3.85 15.89
CA ALA A 122 -15.92 -5.03 15.24
C ALA A 122 -15.36 -6.33 15.83
#